data_AF-A0A147I122-F1
#
_entry.id   AF-A0A147I122-F1
#
_cell.length_a   1.000
_cell.length_b   1.000
_cell.length_c   1.000
_cell.angle_alpha   90.00
_cell.angle_beta   90.00
_cell.angle_gamma   90.00
#
_symmetry.space_group_name_H-M   'P 1'
#
loop_
_entity.id
_entity.type
_entity.pdbx_description
1 polymer ?
#
loop_
_entity_poly.entity_id
_entity_poly.type
_entity_poly.pdbx_seq_one_letter_code
_entity_poly.pdbx_strand_id
1 'polypeptide(L)'
;MTLADQPATAAVDPLPWKGRYIYEFAGGATVGGSPIVVTYTLTLDRSTCHFQAEGFQTDEDIICTIRPSGNTLDVRFKSYGNGQLEDKYGNAVYKVGDSLFTLSNQGSKLITHWTGSPLPDNRPHSPGVYFHH
;
A
#
# COMPACT_ATOMS: atom_id res chain seq x y z
N MET A 1 23.80 24.14 -29.92
CA MET A 1 22.64 23.97 -29.01
C MET A 1 22.74 22.57 -28.42
N THR A 2 23.11 22.49 -27.16
CA THR A 2 23.35 21.24 -26.42
C THR A 2 21.99 20.63 -26.07
N LEU A 3 21.64 19.47 -26.63
CA LEU A 3 20.50 18.69 -26.16
C LEU A 3 20.86 18.15 -24.78
N ALA A 4 20.09 18.51 -23.78
CA ALA A 4 20.18 17.97 -22.44
C ALA A 4 19.88 16.46 -22.47
N ASP A 5 20.88 15.68 -22.06
CA ASP A 5 20.74 14.29 -21.67
C ASP A 5 19.84 14.24 -20.43
N GLN A 6 18.57 13.89 -20.62
CA GLN A 6 17.68 13.57 -19.51
C GLN A 6 18.03 12.14 -19.07
N PRO A 7 18.42 11.91 -17.80
CA PRO A 7 18.66 10.56 -17.33
C PRO A 7 17.33 9.80 -17.40
N ALA A 8 17.27 8.83 -18.29
CA ALA A 8 16.22 7.83 -18.32
C ALA A 8 16.14 7.23 -16.91
N THR A 9 15.02 7.48 -16.22
CA THR A 9 14.75 6.84 -14.93
C THR A 9 14.72 5.35 -15.22
N ALA A 10 15.78 4.63 -14.86
CA ALA A 10 15.84 3.18 -14.99
C ALA A 10 14.59 2.63 -14.29
N ALA A 11 13.74 1.96 -15.06
CA ALA A 11 12.66 1.18 -14.51
C ALA A 11 13.33 0.12 -13.64
N VAL A 12 13.32 0.34 -12.33
CA VAL A 12 13.77 -0.67 -11.39
C VAL A 12 12.81 -1.85 -11.60
N ASP A 13 13.36 -2.98 -12.00
CA ASP A 13 12.59 -4.19 -12.17
C ASP A 13 11.79 -4.46 -10.88
N PRO A 14 10.45 -4.65 -10.93
CA PRO A 14 9.66 -5.01 -9.74
C PRO A 14 10.00 -6.39 -9.18
N LEU A 15 10.83 -7.17 -9.89
CA LEU A 15 11.24 -8.52 -9.53
C LEU A 15 11.68 -8.73 -8.06
N PRO A 16 12.46 -7.85 -7.39
CA PRO A 16 12.83 -8.05 -6.00
C PRO A 16 11.67 -7.76 -5.03
N TRP A 17 10.60 -7.11 -5.49
CA TRP A 17 9.40 -6.79 -4.71
C TRP A 17 8.21 -7.66 -5.08
N LYS A 18 8.39 -8.58 -6.04
CA LYS A 18 7.34 -9.52 -6.43
C LYS A 18 7.04 -10.42 -5.24
N GLY A 19 5.76 -10.51 -4.88
CA GLY A 19 5.34 -11.32 -3.74
C GLY A 19 3.92 -11.01 -3.32
N ARG A 20 3.43 -11.83 -2.40
CA ARG A 20 2.23 -11.55 -1.64
C ARG A 20 2.65 -11.26 -0.22
N TYR A 21 2.26 -10.10 0.28
CA TYR A 21 2.61 -9.63 1.60
C TYR A 21 1.35 -9.49 2.44
N ILE A 22 1.40 -9.99 3.66
CA ILE A 22 0.28 -10.00 4.59
C ILE A 22 0.66 -9.19 5.82
N TYR A 23 -0.28 -8.41 6.32
CA TYR A 23 -0.18 -7.75 7.61
C TYR A 23 -1.52 -7.90 8.33
N GLU A 24 -1.51 -8.39 9.57
CA GLU A 24 -2.70 -8.47 10.40
C GLU A 24 -2.64 -7.35 11.45
N PHE A 25 -3.57 -6.40 11.35
CA PHE A 25 -3.76 -5.38 12.35
C PHE A 25 -4.65 -5.90 13.47
N ALA A 26 -4.16 -5.83 14.71
CA ALA A 26 -4.93 -6.12 15.92
C ALA A 26 -5.19 -4.82 16.70
N GLY A 27 -6.39 -4.26 16.56
CA GLY A 27 -6.82 -3.01 17.20
C GLY A 27 -7.35 -3.15 18.63
N GLY A 28 -7.15 -4.31 19.26
CA GLY A 28 -7.74 -4.65 20.55
C GLY A 28 -9.18 -5.15 20.41
N ALA A 29 -10.07 -4.65 21.26
CA ALA A 29 -11.48 -5.06 21.26
C ALA A 29 -12.42 -3.85 21.37
N THR A 30 -13.63 -4.01 20.84
CA THR A 30 -14.73 -3.06 21.01
C THR A 30 -15.19 -3.03 22.48
N VAL A 31 -16.03 -2.04 22.84
CA VAL A 31 -16.64 -1.95 24.18
C VAL A 31 -17.42 -3.23 24.54
N GLY A 32 -17.96 -3.96 23.55
CA GLY A 32 -18.64 -5.24 23.73
C GLY A 32 -17.73 -6.48 23.79
N GLY A 33 -16.40 -6.31 23.74
CA GLY A 33 -15.43 -7.39 23.81
C GLY A 33 -15.10 -8.08 22.48
N SER A 34 -15.77 -7.72 21.38
CA SER A 34 -15.43 -8.27 20.05
C SER A 34 -14.08 -7.75 19.56
N PRO A 35 -13.19 -8.62 19.03
CA PRO A 35 -11.87 -8.19 18.57
C PRO A 35 -11.96 -7.32 17.32
N ILE A 36 -11.05 -6.36 17.21
CA ILE A 36 -10.85 -5.50 16.03
C ILE A 36 -9.66 -6.06 15.27
N VAL A 37 -9.94 -6.79 14.19
CA VAL A 37 -8.91 -7.40 13.34
C VAL A 37 -9.14 -7.00 11.89
N VAL A 38 -8.09 -6.55 11.21
CA VAL A 38 -8.08 -6.28 9.77
C VAL A 38 -6.86 -6.93 9.13
N THR A 39 -7.09 -7.68 8.07
CA THR A 39 -6.03 -8.31 7.28
C THR A 39 -5.78 -7.47 6.05
N TYR A 40 -4.54 -7.03 5.91
CA TYR A 40 -4.04 -6.31 4.75
C TYR A 40 -3.27 -7.27 3.87
N THR A 41 -3.64 -7.36 2.59
CA THR A 41 -2.93 -8.15 1.58
C THR A 41 -2.43 -7.22 0.48
N LEU A 42 -1.12 -7.18 0.29
CA LEU A 42 -0.48 -6.51 -0.85
C LEU A 42 0.07 -7.58 -1.81
N THR A 43 -0.43 -7.59 -3.04
CA THR A 43 0.07 -8.47 -4.10
C THR A 43 0.79 -7.63 -5.15
N LEU A 44 2.07 -7.95 -5.36
CA LEU A 44 2.94 -7.29 -6.33
C LEU A 44 3.40 -8.31 -7.37
N ASP A 45 3.16 -8.02 -8.65
CA ASP A 45 3.77 -8.72 -9.78
C ASP A 45 4.45 -7.71 -10.72
N ARG A 46 5.07 -8.17 -11.81
CA ARG A 46 5.81 -7.35 -12.78
C ARG A 46 4.98 -6.20 -13.36
N SER A 47 3.67 -6.38 -13.48
CA SER A 47 2.77 -5.42 -14.13
C SER A 47 1.52 -5.09 -13.32
N THR A 48 1.33 -5.75 -12.18
CA THR A 48 0.11 -5.61 -11.37
C THR A 48 0.48 -5.26 -9.93
N CYS A 49 -0.36 -4.42 -9.33
CA CYS A 49 -0.31 -4.07 -7.92
C CYS A 49 -1.75 -4.08 -7.43
N HIS A 50 -2.00 -4.84 -6.38
CA HIS A 50 -3.31 -4.98 -5.77
C HIS A 50 -3.16 -4.94 -4.26
N PHE A 51 -3.94 -4.07 -3.63
CA PHE A 51 -3.93 -3.86 -2.19
C PHE A 51 -5.35 -4.05 -1.66
N GLN A 52 -5.48 -4.92 -0.67
CA GLN A 52 -6.76 -5.28 -0.06
C GLN A 52 -6.68 -5.09 1.45
N ALA A 53 -7.77 -4.63 2.05
CA ALA A 53 -7.95 -4.60 3.49
C ALA A 53 -9.32 -5.17 3.83
N GLU A 54 -9.36 -6.26 4.58
CA GLU A 54 -10.60 -6.97 4.92
C GLU A 54 -10.67 -7.25 6.42
N GLY A 55 -11.81 -6.98 7.04
CA GLY A 55 -12.03 -7.29 8.46
C GLY A 55 -13.01 -6.33 9.14
N PHE A 56 -12.68 -5.94 10.38
CA PHE A 56 -13.54 -5.14 11.25
C PHE A 56 -14.00 -3.83 10.57
N GLN A 57 -15.23 -3.81 10.07
CA GLN A 57 -15.82 -2.68 9.34
C GLN A 57 -14.95 -2.18 8.15
N THR A 58 -14.00 -2.99 7.70
CA THR A 58 -13.06 -2.66 6.63
C THR A 58 -13.23 -3.66 5.50
N ASP A 59 -13.40 -3.12 4.31
CA ASP A 59 -13.52 -3.87 3.07
C ASP A 59 -13.12 -2.89 1.96
N GLU A 60 -11.81 -2.85 1.72
CA GLU A 60 -11.15 -2.05 0.70
C GLU A 60 -10.50 -2.96 -0.33
N ASP A 61 -10.74 -2.66 -1.59
CA ASP A 61 -10.13 -3.33 -2.73
C ASP A 61 -9.56 -2.29 -3.68
N ILE A 62 -8.24 -2.20 -3.78
CA ILE A 62 -7.54 -1.12 -4.48
C ILE A 62 -6.60 -1.71 -5.53
N ILE A 63 -6.82 -1.32 -6.79
CA ILE A 63 -5.83 -1.48 -7.84
C ILE A 63 -4.82 -0.33 -7.67
N CYS A 64 -3.56 -0.69 -7.49
CA CYS A 64 -2.48 0.27 -7.28
C CYS A 64 -1.50 0.30 -8.45
N THR A 65 -0.55 1.24 -8.37
CA THR A 65 0.66 1.27 -9.18
C THR A 65 1.86 1.35 -8.26
N ILE A 66 3.01 0.91 -8.77
CA ILE A 66 4.26 0.97 -8.02
C ILE A 66 5.24 1.89 -8.73
N ARG A 67 5.97 2.65 -7.93
CA ARG A 67 7.10 3.46 -8.40
C ARG A 67 8.33 3.11 -7.56
N PRO A 68 9.18 2.18 -8.03
CA PRO A 68 10.40 1.88 -7.31
C PRO A 68 11.45 2.98 -7.50
N SER A 69 12.24 3.21 -6.46
CA SER A 69 13.29 4.23 -6.41
C SER A 69 14.47 3.73 -5.57
N GLY A 70 15.43 3.09 -6.23
CA GLY A 70 16.55 2.46 -5.53
C GLY A 70 16.05 1.33 -4.63
N ASN A 71 16.13 1.53 -3.32
CA ASN A 71 15.78 0.52 -2.32
C ASN A 71 14.41 0.76 -1.65
N THR A 72 13.61 1.64 -2.25
CA THR A 72 12.23 1.91 -1.82
C THR A 72 11.24 1.64 -2.95
N LEU A 73 10.00 1.39 -2.58
CA LEU A 73 8.87 1.16 -3.46
C LEU A 73 7.68 2.00 -2.98
N ASP A 74 7.30 3.00 -3.76
CA ASP A 74 6.13 3.82 -3.47
C ASP A 74 4.88 3.17 -4.08
N VAL A 75 3.92 2.80 -3.24
CA VAL A 75 2.66 2.17 -3.63
C VAL A 75 1.59 3.25 -3.71
N ARG A 76 1.02 3.40 -4.91
CA ARG A 76 0.16 4.53 -5.25
C ARG A 76 -1.22 4.09 -5.70
N PHE A 77 -2.23 4.85 -5.34
CA PHE A 77 -3.60 4.63 -5.76
C PHE A 77 -3.73 4.77 -7.29
N LYS A 78 -4.46 3.85 -7.92
CA LYS A 78 -4.88 3.96 -9.32
C LYS A 78 -6.40 3.95 -9.44
N SER A 79 -7.07 2.98 -8.84
CA SER A 79 -8.52 2.89 -8.77
C SER A 79 -8.93 1.92 -7.66
N TYR A 80 -10.22 1.88 -7.32
CA TYR A 80 -10.78 0.75 -6.60
C TYR A 80 -10.90 -0.49 -7.50
N GLY A 81 -11.19 -1.65 -6.91
CA GLY A 81 -11.34 -2.95 -7.58
C GLY A 81 -12.33 -2.97 -8.73
N ASN A 82 -13.39 -2.16 -8.61
CA ASN A 82 -14.41 -1.97 -9.65
C ASN A 82 -13.96 -1.02 -10.79
N GLY A 83 -12.72 -0.53 -10.75
CA GLY A 83 -12.16 0.42 -11.72
C GLY A 83 -12.59 1.89 -11.51
N GLN A 84 -13.41 2.18 -10.50
CA GLN A 84 -13.85 3.54 -10.18
C GLN A 84 -12.83 4.29 -9.32
N LEU A 85 -12.98 5.62 -9.26
CA LEU A 85 -12.18 6.50 -8.41
C LEU A 85 -12.86 6.81 -7.07
N GLU A 86 -14.12 6.44 -6.93
CA GLU A 86 -14.91 6.57 -5.71
C GLU A 86 -15.02 5.20 -5.02
N ASP A 87 -15.05 5.22 -3.69
CA ASP A 87 -15.29 4.02 -2.89
C ASP A 87 -16.73 3.51 -3.08
N LYS A 88 -17.08 2.40 -2.42
CA LYS A 88 -18.44 1.81 -2.47
C LYS A 88 -19.53 2.72 -1.90
N TYR A 89 -19.17 3.83 -1.27
CA TYR A 89 -20.06 4.83 -0.69
C TYR A 89 -20.13 6.11 -1.52
N GLY A 90 -19.42 6.18 -2.66
CA GLY A 90 -19.38 7.36 -3.54
C GLY A 90 -18.39 8.45 -3.10
N ASN A 91 -17.44 8.13 -2.20
CA ASN A 91 -16.43 9.09 -1.75
C ASN A 91 -15.13 8.97 -2.55
N ALA A 92 -14.63 10.09 -3.06
CA ALA A 92 -13.30 10.19 -3.66
C ALA A 92 -12.21 10.37 -2.58
N VAL A 93 -11.95 9.31 -1.80
CA VAL A 93 -10.97 9.32 -0.70
C VAL A 93 -9.54 9.55 -1.20
N TYR A 94 -9.19 8.97 -2.35
CA TYR A 94 -7.87 9.06 -2.97
C TYR A 94 -7.95 9.61 -4.39
N LYS A 95 -6.89 10.30 -4.82
CA LYS A 95 -6.67 10.69 -6.22
C LYS A 95 -5.68 9.75 -6.87
N VAL A 96 -5.80 9.60 -8.19
CA VAL A 96 -4.85 8.80 -8.98
C VAL A 96 -3.43 9.33 -8.77
N GLY A 97 -2.53 8.43 -8.35
CA GLY A 97 -1.13 8.73 -8.07
C GLY A 97 -0.83 9.14 -6.63
N ASP A 98 -1.84 9.28 -5.77
CA ASP A 98 -1.64 9.50 -4.33
C ASP A 98 -0.86 8.32 -3.73
N SER A 99 0.13 8.63 -2.89
CA SER A 99 0.90 7.60 -2.18
C SER A 99 0.04 7.03 -1.05
N LEU A 100 -0.22 5.73 -1.11
CA LEU A 100 -0.89 4.98 -0.04
C LEU A 100 0.11 4.72 1.09
N PHE A 101 1.27 4.20 0.72
CA PHE A 101 2.39 3.96 1.62
C PHE A 101 3.67 3.69 0.80
N THR A 102 4.82 3.83 1.45
CA THR A 102 6.12 3.45 0.88
C THR A 102 6.67 2.23 1.61
N LEU A 103 7.28 1.32 0.85
CA LEU A 103 8.06 0.22 1.40
C LEU A 103 9.54 0.52 1.22
N SER A 104 10.36 0.20 2.21
CA SER A 104 11.82 0.19 2.08
C SER A 104 12.37 -1.18 2.45
N ASN A 105 13.31 -1.67 1.66
CA ASN A 105 13.93 -2.96 1.93
C ASN A 105 15.15 -2.73 2.83
N GLN A 106 15.19 -3.36 4.00
CA GLN A 106 16.35 -3.33 4.88
C GLN A 106 16.87 -4.76 5.08
N GLY A 107 17.44 -5.32 4.01
CA GLY A 107 18.00 -6.66 3.98
C GLY A 107 16.90 -7.72 3.83
N SER A 108 16.55 -8.38 4.93
CA SER A 108 15.44 -9.37 4.97
C SER A 108 14.13 -8.78 5.48
N LYS A 109 14.12 -7.51 5.87
CA LYS A 109 12.96 -6.84 6.46
C LYS A 109 12.36 -5.82 5.50
N LEU A 110 11.04 -5.79 5.44
CA LEU A 110 10.27 -4.81 4.70
C LEU A 110 9.75 -3.75 5.69
N ILE A 111 10.27 -2.54 5.60
CA ILE A 111 9.82 -1.42 6.44
C ILE A 111 8.71 -0.68 5.70
N THR A 112 7.53 -0.63 6.29
CA THR A 112 6.38 0.11 5.79
C THR A 112 6.37 1.50 6.40
N HIS A 113 6.24 2.51 5.54
CA HIS A 113 6.06 3.90 5.88
C HIS A 113 4.64 4.29 5.45
N TRP A 114 3.74 4.30 6.42
CA TRP A 114 2.35 4.68 6.23
C TRP A 114 2.21 6.18 5.94
N THR A 115 1.31 6.53 5.01
CA THR A 115 0.92 7.92 4.75
C THR A 115 -0.44 8.19 5.41
N GLY A 116 -0.55 9.24 6.22
CA GLY A 116 -1.81 9.60 6.88
C GLY A 116 -2.23 8.61 7.99
N SER A 117 -3.51 8.23 8.00
CA SER A 117 -4.11 7.27 8.95
C SER A 117 -4.70 6.05 8.21
N PRO A 118 -3.87 5.17 7.64
CA PRO A 118 -4.34 4.08 6.77
C PRO A 118 -4.89 2.86 7.54
N LEU A 119 -4.75 2.86 8.86
CA LEU A 119 -5.27 1.82 9.74
C LEU A 119 -6.56 2.30 10.44
N PRO A 120 -7.50 1.40 10.77
CA PRO A 120 -8.83 1.75 11.28
C PRO A 120 -8.82 2.34 12.70
N ASP A 121 -7.66 2.46 13.35
CA ASP A 121 -7.53 3.08 14.67
C ASP A 121 -7.41 4.61 14.63
N ASN A 122 -7.38 5.20 13.43
CA ASN A 122 -7.28 6.65 13.21
C ASN A 122 -6.08 7.29 13.92
N ARG A 123 -4.98 6.54 14.06
CA ARG A 123 -3.74 6.99 14.68
C ARG A 123 -2.60 7.04 13.65
N PRO A 124 -1.64 7.95 13.80
CA PRO A 124 -0.40 7.86 13.04
C PRO A 124 0.39 6.61 13.43
N HIS A 125 0.93 5.93 12.44
CA HIS A 125 1.79 4.76 12.63
C HIS A 125 3.21 5.08 12.24
N SER A 126 4.16 4.78 13.13
CA SER A 126 5.58 4.97 12.85
C SER A 126 6.07 3.96 11.80
N PRO A 127 7.13 4.27 11.04
CA PRO A 127 7.74 3.29 10.15
C PRO A 127 8.13 2.02 10.91
N GLY A 128 7.85 0.85 10.33
CA GLY A 128 8.09 -0.43 11.00
C GLY A 128 7.92 -1.64 10.09
N VAL A 129 8.15 -2.83 10.63
CA VAL A 129 7.86 -4.09 9.90
C VAL A 129 6.41 -4.44 10.14
N TYR A 130 5.58 -4.29 9.11
CA TYR A 130 4.16 -4.63 9.14
C TYR A 130 3.89 -5.85 8.26
N PHE A 131 4.28 -5.73 6.99
CA PHE A 131 4.12 -6.75 5.97
C PHE A 131 5.16 -7.87 6.11
N HIS A 132 4.69 -9.11 6.04
CA HIS A 132 5.51 -10.33 5.94
C HIS A 132 5.09 -11.14 4.71
N HIS A 133 6.02 -11.91 4.16
CA HIS A 133 5.82 -12.77 2.99
C HIS A 133 5.33 -14.17 3.41
#